data_AF-A0A8K0KM15-F1
#
_entry.id   AF-A0A8K0KM15-F1
#
_cell.length_a   1.000
_cell.length_b   1.000
_cell.length_c   1.000
_cell.angle_alpha   90.00
_cell.angle_beta   90.00
_cell.angle_gamma   90.00
#
_symmetry.space_group_name_H-M   'P 1'
#
loop_
_entity.id
_entity.type
_entity.pdbx_description
1 polymer ?
#
loop_
_entity_poly.entity_id
_entity_poly.type
_entity_poly.pdbx_seq_one_letter_code
_entity_poly.pdbx_strand_id
1 'polypeptide(L)'
;MNGVRQGCELAPLLFNHSFKARTVYYRTEGLASATALTINSTTSKNVRVRFLTELQYADDLVILASTTDEAQKMMSTFNNVYQSLGMEVNSAKTKLLVMKCHAPLSPQIETAVSLASSQIEVVDQFSYLGSHQMLHQKAT
;
A
#
# COMPACT_ATOMS: atom_id res chain seq x y z
N MET A 1 -0.74 23.17 6.74
CA MET A 1 -2.18 23.20 6.43
C MET A 1 -2.94 22.80 7.68
N ASN A 2 -4.08 23.44 7.98
CA ASN A 2 -4.90 23.08 9.13
C ASN A 2 -5.76 21.88 8.75
N GLY A 3 -5.56 20.76 9.44
CA GLY A 3 -6.29 19.51 9.18
C GLY A 3 -7.79 19.63 9.48
N VAL A 4 -8.51 18.53 9.30
CA VAL A 4 -9.94 18.46 9.67
C VAL A 4 -10.11 18.46 11.19
N ARG A 5 -11.18 19.09 11.68
CA ARG A 5 -11.47 19.16 13.12
C ARG A 5 -11.87 17.79 13.65
N GLN A 6 -11.13 17.26 14.63
CA GLN A 6 -11.49 16.04 15.35
C GLN A 6 -12.85 16.21 16.06
N GLY A 7 -13.71 15.18 16.00
CA GLY A 7 -15.06 15.22 16.56
C GLY A 7 -16.12 15.90 15.67
N CYS A 8 -15.75 16.38 14.48
CA CYS A 8 -16.74 16.82 13.49
C CYS A 8 -17.29 15.60 12.72
N GLU A 9 -18.60 15.47 12.65
CA GLU A 9 -19.27 14.36 11.95
C GLU A 9 -18.97 14.32 10.44
N LEU A 10 -18.66 15.47 9.84
CA LEU A 10 -18.31 15.59 8.41
C LEU A 10 -16.81 15.39 8.12
N ALA A 11 -15.95 15.48 9.14
CA ALA A 11 -14.51 15.35 8.95
C ALA A 11 -14.09 14.02 8.30
N PRO A 12 -14.65 12.84 8.68
CA PRO A 12 -14.32 11.57 8.03
C PRO A 12 -14.69 11.54 6.54
N LEU A 13 -15.84 12.13 6.19
CA LEU A 13 -16.31 12.19 4.79
C LEU A 13 -15.43 13.11 3.94
N LEU A 14 -15.09 14.28 4.46
CA LEU A 14 -14.21 15.24 3.80
C LEU A 14 -12.81 14.67 3.61
N PHE A 15 -12.29 14.00 4.62
CA PHE A 15 -11.02 13.29 4.55
C PHE A 15 -11.07 12.26 3.41
N ASN A 16 -12.02 11.32 3.42
CA ASN A 16 -12.18 10.32 2.34
C ASN A 16 -12.37 10.93 0.95
N HIS A 17 -13.00 12.11 0.83
CA HIS A 17 -13.17 12.79 -0.45
C HIS A 17 -11.85 13.30 -1.02
N SER A 18 -10.95 13.83 -0.18
CA SER A 18 -9.62 14.27 -0.60
C SER A 18 -8.78 13.13 -1.23
N PHE A 19 -8.97 11.89 -0.77
CA PHE A 19 -8.34 10.70 -1.35
C PHE A 19 -8.93 10.30 -2.71
N LYS A 20 -10.20 10.59 -3.00
CA LYS A 20 -10.78 10.28 -4.33
C LYS A 20 -10.19 11.16 -5.44
N ALA A 21 -9.88 12.41 -5.15
CA ALA A 21 -9.18 13.29 -6.10
C ALA A 21 -7.79 12.74 -6.46
N ARG A 22 -7.19 11.96 -5.55
CA ARG A 22 -5.91 11.29 -5.73
C ARG A 22 -5.90 10.19 -6.79
N THR A 23 -7.00 9.46 -6.95
CA THR A 23 -7.08 8.36 -7.92
C THR A 23 -6.83 8.84 -9.35
N VAL A 24 -7.08 10.12 -9.65
CA VAL A 24 -6.72 10.75 -10.92
C VAL A 24 -5.20 10.86 -11.08
N TYR A 25 -4.48 11.26 -10.04
CA TYR A 25 -3.01 11.38 -10.04
C TYR A 25 -2.30 10.03 -10.23
N TYR A 26 -2.80 8.95 -9.61
CA TYR A 26 -2.19 7.62 -9.80
C TYR A 26 -2.32 7.10 -11.24
N ARG A 27 -3.41 7.48 -11.93
CA ARG A 27 -3.63 7.11 -13.34
C ARG A 27 -2.69 7.88 -14.28
N THR A 28 -2.37 9.12 -13.97
CA THR A 28 -1.44 9.94 -14.77
C THR A 28 0.02 9.56 -14.55
N GLU A 29 0.39 9.12 -13.35
CA GLU A 29 1.75 8.66 -12.99
C GLU A 29 2.06 7.21 -13.41
N GLY A 30 1.14 6.54 -14.11
CA GLY A 30 1.37 5.20 -14.68
C GLY A 30 1.31 4.04 -13.67
N LEU A 31 0.76 4.25 -12.47
CA LEU A 31 0.60 3.19 -11.46
C LEU A 31 -0.55 2.22 -11.79
N ALA A 32 -1.37 2.53 -12.80
CA ALA A 32 -2.46 1.69 -13.26
C ALA A 32 -2.02 0.32 -13.82
N SER A 33 -0.72 0.17 -14.13
CA SER A 33 -0.14 -1.09 -14.60
C SER A 33 0.58 -1.89 -13.51
N ALA A 34 0.58 -1.42 -12.26
CA ALA A 34 1.20 -2.13 -11.15
C ALA A 34 0.42 -3.42 -10.85
N THR A 35 1.07 -4.57 -11.05
CA THR A 35 0.49 -5.90 -10.89
C THR A 35 0.77 -6.40 -9.49
N ALA A 36 -0.04 -5.95 -8.54
CA ALA A 36 0.22 -6.24 -7.13
C ALA A 36 -0.40 -7.55 -6.65
N LEU A 37 -1.72 -7.71 -6.78
CA LEU A 37 -2.41 -8.95 -6.48
C LEU A 37 -3.55 -9.19 -7.48
N THR A 38 -3.52 -10.33 -8.15
CA THR A 38 -4.58 -10.75 -9.07
C THR A 38 -5.70 -11.41 -8.29
N ILE A 39 -6.85 -10.74 -8.21
CA ILE A 39 -8.10 -11.33 -7.70
C ILE A 39 -8.86 -11.90 -8.89
N ASN A 40 -8.85 -13.22 -9.00
CA ASN A 40 -9.67 -13.94 -9.96
C ASN A 40 -11.07 -14.11 -9.39
N SER A 41 -12.06 -13.42 -9.96
CA SER A 41 -13.47 -13.66 -9.66
C SER A 41 -14.05 -14.58 -10.74
N THR A 42 -14.27 -15.85 -10.40
CA THR A 42 -15.03 -16.78 -11.24
C THR A 42 -16.51 -16.57 -10.97
N THR A 43 -17.20 -15.87 -11.88
CA THR A 43 -18.65 -16.05 -12.04
C THR A 43 -18.87 -17.11 -13.11
N SER A 44 -19.92 -17.92 -13.02
CA SER A 44 -20.16 -19.12 -13.86
C SER A 44 -20.10 -18.95 -15.39
N LYS A 45 -19.85 -17.73 -15.91
CA LYS A 45 -19.69 -17.45 -17.34
C LYS A 45 -18.53 -16.52 -17.70
N ASN A 46 -17.75 -15.96 -16.76
CA ASN A 46 -16.62 -15.05 -17.06
C ASN A 46 -15.58 -15.03 -15.93
N VAL A 47 -14.30 -15.10 -16.30
CA VAL A 47 -13.18 -14.79 -15.39
C VAL A 47 -12.92 -13.28 -15.48
N ARG A 48 -13.14 -12.55 -14.38
CA ARG A 48 -12.65 -11.16 -14.27
C ARG A 48 -11.38 -11.16 -13.44
N VAL A 49 -10.29 -10.72 -14.07
CA VAL A 49 -9.02 -10.41 -13.42
C VAL A 49 -9.11 -8.98 -12.90
N ARG A 50 -8.97 -8.78 -11.59
CA ARG A 50 -8.82 -7.46 -10.99
C ARG A 50 -7.47 -7.37 -10.29
N PHE A 51 -6.80 -6.23 -10.43
CA PHE A 51 -5.57 -5.95 -9.70
C PHE A 51 -5.89 -5.16 -8.44
N LEU A 52 -5.42 -5.63 -7.30
CA LEU A 52 -5.49 -4.92 -6.03
C LEU A 52 -4.10 -4.35 -5.70
N THR A 53 -3.96 -3.03 -5.79
CA THR A 53 -2.68 -2.31 -5.60
C THR A 53 -2.55 -1.67 -4.23
N GLU A 54 -3.66 -1.39 -3.55
CA GLU A 54 -3.66 -0.69 -2.26
C GLU A 54 -4.88 -1.06 -1.40
N LEU A 55 -4.71 -0.94 -0.08
CA LEU A 55 -5.78 -0.95 0.91
C LEU A 55 -5.65 0.32 1.76
N GLN A 56 -6.76 1.01 1.99
CA GLN A 56 -6.78 2.26 2.75
C GLN A 56 -7.89 2.21 3.79
N TYR A 57 -7.57 2.65 5.00
CA TYR A 57 -8.55 2.85 6.05
C TYR A 57 -8.14 4.04 6.91
N ALA A 58 -8.97 5.08 6.94
CA ALA A 58 -8.62 6.35 7.55
C ALA A 58 -7.22 6.79 7.08
N ASP A 59 -6.31 7.11 7.99
CA ASP A 59 -4.94 7.52 7.72
C ASP A 59 -3.97 6.36 7.43
N ASP A 60 -4.38 5.10 7.61
CA ASP A 60 -3.56 3.93 7.29
C ASP A 60 -3.66 3.54 5.81
N LEU A 61 -2.48 3.35 5.18
CA LEU A 61 -2.32 2.86 3.81
C LEU A 61 -1.47 1.59 3.81
N VAL A 62 -1.91 0.60 3.04
CA VAL A 62 -1.14 -0.56 2.63
C VAL A 62 -0.97 -0.53 1.12
N ILE A 63 0.26 -0.71 0.65
CA ILE A 63 0.60 -0.84 -0.77
C ILE A 63 0.99 -2.29 -1.00
N LEU A 64 0.47 -2.87 -2.07
CA LEU A 64 0.83 -4.21 -2.51
C LEU A 64 1.67 -4.09 -3.78
N ALA A 65 2.73 -4.89 -3.90
CA ALA A 65 3.61 -4.92 -5.06
C ALA A 65 4.16 -6.35 -5.24
N SER A 66 4.43 -6.75 -6.48
CA SER A 66 5.01 -8.06 -6.78
C SER A 66 6.53 -8.07 -6.69
N THR A 67 7.19 -6.92 -6.87
CA THR A 67 8.65 -6.79 -6.80
C THR A 67 9.07 -5.62 -5.92
N THR A 68 10.31 -5.65 -5.42
CA THR A 68 10.89 -4.56 -4.63
C THR A 68 10.99 -3.26 -5.42
N ASP A 69 11.33 -3.33 -6.71
CA ASP A 69 11.38 -2.16 -7.60
C ASP A 69 10.00 -1.52 -7.79
N GLU A 70 8.97 -2.35 -7.95
CA GLU A 70 7.59 -1.89 -8.01
C GLU A 70 7.17 -1.26 -6.67
N ALA A 71 7.51 -1.89 -5.55
CA ALA A 71 7.24 -1.36 -4.21
C ALA A 71 7.91 0.01 -4.00
N GLN A 72 9.18 0.16 -4.42
CA GLN A 72 9.91 1.43 -4.33
C GLN A 72 9.29 2.50 -5.21
N LYS A 73 8.96 2.17 -6.47
CA LYS A 73 8.31 3.12 -7.39
C LYS A 73 6.96 3.58 -6.84
N MET A 74 6.14 2.64 -6.39
CA MET A 74 4.85 2.93 -5.78
C MET A 74 5.05 3.82 -4.55
N MET A 75 5.90 3.43 -3.60
CA MET A 75 6.17 4.20 -2.37
C MET A 75 6.57 5.65 -2.68
N SER A 76 7.47 5.86 -3.65
CA SER A 76 7.87 7.20 -4.09
C SER A 76 6.71 8.00 -4.69
N THR A 77 5.91 7.38 -5.56
CA THR A 77 4.71 8.03 -6.14
C THR A 77 3.71 8.39 -5.05
N PHE A 78 3.42 7.46 -4.13
CA PHE A 78 2.53 7.71 -2.99
C PHE A 78 3.04 8.89 -2.18
N ASN A 79 4.30 8.88 -1.76
CA ASN A 79 4.88 9.97 -0.97
C ASN A 79 4.73 11.34 -1.66
N ASN A 80 5.05 11.44 -2.95
CA ASN A 80 4.90 12.70 -3.71
C ASN A 80 3.44 13.19 -3.75
N VAL A 81 2.51 12.26 -3.90
CA VAL A 81 1.08 12.56 -3.98
C VAL A 81 0.50 12.94 -2.61
N TYR A 82 0.94 12.32 -1.52
CA TYR A 82 0.56 12.75 -0.16
C TYR A 82 1.11 14.14 0.13
N GLN A 83 2.37 14.41 -0.23
CA GLN A 83 3.00 15.71 -0.07
C GLN A 83 2.28 16.81 -0.85
N SER A 84 1.83 16.55 -2.08
CA SER A 84 1.06 17.54 -2.86
C SER A 84 -0.31 17.85 -2.27
N LEU A 85 -0.87 16.93 -1.49
CA LEU A 85 -2.10 17.12 -0.71
C LEU A 85 -1.85 17.74 0.67
N GLY A 86 -0.61 18.13 0.98
CA GLY A 86 -0.24 18.69 2.27
C GLY A 86 -0.22 17.67 3.42
N MET A 87 -0.09 16.39 3.09
CA MET A 87 0.04 15.28 4.04
C MET A 87 1.48 14.77 4.09
N GLU A 88 1.89 14.25 5.24
CA GLU A 88 3.21 13.66 5.45
C GLU A 88 3.07 12.18 5.80
N VAL A 89 3.85 11.33 5.13
CA VAL A 89 3.91 9.90 5.45
C VAL A 89 4.87 9.69 6.61
N ASN A 90 4.39 9.06 7.69
CA ASN A 90 5.23 8.77 8.84
C ASN A 90 6.18 7.59 8.54
N SER A 91 7.43 7.91 8.20
CA SER A 91 8.43 6.91 7.84
C SER A 91 8.75 5.95 8.98
N ALA A 92 8.74 6.41 10.24
CA ALA A 92 9.01 5.56 11.40
C ALA A 92 7.94 4.47 11.62
N LYS A 93 6.68 4.78 11.29
CA LYS A 93 5.56 3.82 11.36
C LYS A 93 5.41 2.96 10.11
N THR A 94 6.05 3.34 9.00
CA THR A 94 5.99 2.57 7.75
C THR A 94 6.86 1.33 7.88
N LYS A 95 6.31 0.16 7.53
CA LYS A 95 7.00 -1.15 7.57
C LYS A 95 6.85 -1.87 6.23
N LEU A 96 7.81 -2.72 5.89
CA LEU A 96 7.77 -3.59 4.72
C LEU A 96 7.53 -5.03 5.18
N LEU A 97 6.47 -5.65 4.68
CA LEU A 97 6.16 -7.06 4.90
C LEU A 97 6.34 -7.84 3.59
N VAL A 98 7.21 -8.84 3.59
CA VAL A 98 7.47 -9.68 2.42
C VAL A 98 6.62 -10.95 2.48
N MET A 99 5.67 -11.09 1.55
CA MET A 99 4.80 -12.27 1.47
C MET A 99 5.43 -13.37 0.60
N LYS A 100 5.66 -14.56 1.18
CA LYS A 100 6.20 -15.73 0.47
C LYS A 100 5.09 -16.46 -0.28
N CYS A 101 4.91 -16.19 -1.57
CA CYS A 101 3.99 -16.93 -2.43
C CYS A 101 4.75 -18.03 -3.20
N HIS A 102 4.78 -19.24 -2.64
CA HIS A 102 5.07 -20.52 -3.32
C HIS A 102 6.43 -20.74 -4.05
N ALA A 103 7.30 -19.75 -4.20
CA ALA A 103 8.65 -19.91 -4.77
C ALA A 103 9.73 -19.39 -3.82
N PRO A 104 10.95 -19.97 -3.80
CA PRO A 104 12.07 -19.41 -3.06
C PRO A 104 12.33 -17.99 -3.57
N LEU A 105 12.38 -17.03 -2.64
CA LEU A 105 12.69 -15.64 -2.94
C LEU A 105 14.08 -15.57 -3.58
N SER A 106 14.21 -14.77 -4.65
CA SER A 106 15.52 -14.29 -5.05
C SER A 106 16.10 -13.48 -3.89
N PRO A 107 17.37 -13.65 -3.51
CA PRO A 107 18.03 -12.88 -2.43
C PRO A 107 18.00 -11.36 -2.67
N GLN A 108 17.63 -10.91 -3.88
CA GLN A 108 17.47 -9.49 -4.21
C GLN A 108 16.18 -8.86 -3.65
N ILE A 109 15.20 -9.66 -3.21
CA ILE A 109 13.93 -9.12 -2.66
C ILE A 109 14.14 -8.56 -1.24
N GLU A 110 15.22 -8.95 -0.55
CA GLU A 110 15.42 -8.70 0.87
C GLU A 110 15.84 -7.27 1.24
N THR A 111 16.20 -6.40 0.30
CA THR A 111 16.90 -5.17 0.71
C THR A 111 16.45 -3.91 -0.02
N ALA A 112 15.83 -3.05 0.79
CA ALA A 112 15.80 -1.59 0.70
C ALA A 112 14.71 -0.96 -0.19
N VAL A 113 13.46 -1.04 0.27
CA VAL A 113 12.52 0.05 0.00
C VAL A 113 12.85 1.22 0.94
N SER A 114 12.95 2.40 0.37
CA SER A 114 13.26 3.65 1.06
C SER A 114 12.10 4.65 0.95
N LEU A 115 11.92 5.44 1.99
CA LEU A 115 10.95 6.53 2.06
C LEU A 115 11.65 7.78 2.59
N ALA A 116 11.60 8.86 1.82
CA ALA A 116 12.17 10.17 2.20
C ALA A 116 13.60 10.05 2.76
N SER A 117 14.47 9.29 2.06
CA SER A 117 15.87 8.97 2.43
C SER A 117 16.10 8.03 3.62
N SER A 118 15.04 7.56 4.28
CA SER A 118 15.13 6.55 5.35
C SER A 118 14.80 5.15 4.81
N GLN A 119 15.55 4.14 5.25
CA GLN A 119 15.24 2.75 4.92
C GLN A 119 14.04 2.28 5.73
N ILE A 120 13.08 1.63 5.06
CA ILE A 120 11.91 1.05 5.73
C ILE A 120 12.33 -0.25 6.41
N GLU A 121 11.93 -0.41 7.67
CA GLU A 121 12.15 -1.65 8.42
C GLU A 121 11.35 -2.81 7.83
N VAL A 122 12.03 -3.93 7.62
CA VAL A 122 11.42 -5.19 7.18
C VAL A 122 10.93 -5.94 8.42
N VAL A 123 9.67 -6.37 8.41
CA VAL A 123 9.04 -7.08 9.53
C VAL A 123 8.42 -8.39 9.05
N ASP A 124 8.44 -9.41 9.91
CA ASP A 124 7.77 -10.70 9.64
C ASP A 124 6.27 -10.68 9.99
N GLN A 125 5.85 -9.71 10.81
CA GLN A 125 4.49 -9.54 11.27
C GLN A 125 4.16 -8.06 11.38
N PHE A 126 2.95 -7.69 10.95
CA PHE A 126 2.45 -6.34 11.07
C PHE A 126 1.01 -6.33 11.60
N SER A 127 0.70 -5.42 12.52
CA SER A 127 -0.65 -5.25 13.04
C SER A 127 -1.36 -4.18 12.20
N TYR A 128 -2.42 -4.57 11.48
CA TYR A 128 -3.26 -3.66 10.70
C TYR A 128 -4.69 -3.71 11.24
N LEU A 129 -5.21 -2.57 11.71
CA LEU A 129 -6.56 -2.43 12.27
C LEU A 129 -6.88 -3.43 13.40
N GLY A 130 -5.90 -3.73 14.25
CA GLY A 130 -6.06 -4.69 15.36
C GLY A 130 -6.03 -6.16 14.93
N SER A 131 -5.82 -6.45 13.64
CA SER A 131 -5.58 -7.80 13.13
C SER A 131 -4.09 -8.01 12.89
N HIS A 132 -3.57 -9.14 13.37
CA HIS A 132 -2.19 -9.54 13.13
C HIS A 132 -2.07 -10.20 11.74
N GLN A 133 -1.34 -9.57 10.83
CA GLN A 133 -0.92 -10.19 9.58
C GLN A 133 0.30 -11.08 9.89
N MET A 134 0.10 -12.39 9.95
CA MET A 134 1.16 -13.37 10.23
C MET A 134 1.49 -14.22 9.00
N LEU A 135 2.76 -14.57 8.84
CA LEU A 135 3.21 -15.62 7.94
C LEU A 135 2.84 -17.00 8.52
N HIS A 136 1.90 -17.71 7.90
CA HIS A 136 1.77 -19.15 8.13
C HIS A 136 2.91 -19.86 7.39
N GLN A 137 4.01 -20.15 8.07
CA GLN A 137 4.99 -21.12 7.59
C GLN A 137 4.31 -22.49 7.64
N LYS A 138 4.08 -23.11 6.48
CA LYS A 138 3.79 -24.55 6.46
C LYS A 138 5.02 -25.25 7.03
N ALA A 139 4.85 -25.91 8.17
CA ALA A 139 5.81 -26.87 8.69
C ALA A 139 6.10 -27.90 7.59
N THR A 140 7.40 -28.17 7.40
CA THR A 140 7.90 -29.24 6.54
C THR A 140 7.50 -30.59 7.12
#